data_AF-A0A3A9B3P6-F1
#
_entry.id   AF-A0A3A9B3P6-F1
#
_cell.length_a   1.000
_cell.length_b   1.000
_cell.length_c   1.000
_cell.angle_alpha   90.00
_cell.angle_beta   90.00
_cell.angle_gamma   90.00
#
_symmetry.space_group_name_H-M   'P 1'
#
loop_
_entity.id
_entity.type
_entity.pdbx_description
1 polymer ?
#
loop_
_entity_poly.entity_id
_entity_poly.type
_entity_poly.pdbx_seq_one_letter_code
_entity_poly.pdbx_strand_id
1 'polypeptide(L)'
;MTLWLMNENNLAKLAKAEAEVIAAHFGLMKKRDAENAVTEYTKIAEETVATVEQMRNYLKAKNPAVAQSVLDMIPLYLSEGAAEGIRGDIAFAQSCLETGNFAFKGSAVTLDQNNFCGMGVTRRGMKGNSFGMPQLGIRAQIQHLKAYANGEPLVNPVIDPRFRYVSRGCAPYVEWLGIQENPQGRGWANGAGYGKKILAILNSITSTKA
;
A
#
# COMPACT_ATOMS: atom_id res chain seq x y z
N MET A 1 -12.94 52.90 2.10
CA MET A 1 -12.62 51.46 2.00
C MET A 1 -11.70 51.28 0.81
N THR A 2 -10.50 50.71 0.98
CA THR A 2 -9.52 50.59 -0.11
C THR A 2 -10.01 49.60 -1.17
N LEU A 3 -9.67 49.81 -2.45
CA LEU A 3 -9.97 48.89 -3.56
C LEU A 3 -9.51 47.44 -3.27
N TRP A 4 -8.48 47.30 -2.44
CA TRP A 4 -7.99 46.01 -1.98
C TRP A 4 -9.00 45.23 -1.13
N LEU A 5 -9.76 45.91 -0.28
CA LEU A 5 -10.79 45.34 0.61
C LEU A 5 -12.13 45.11 -0.10
N MET A 6 -12.29 45.57 -1.35
CA MET A 6 -13.49 45.28 -2.15
C MET A 6 -13.37 43.93 -2.90
N ASN A 7 -12.23 43.27 -2.81
CA ASN A 7 -12.00 41.95 -3.40
C ASN A 7 -12.31 40.85 -2.38
N GLU A 8 -13.25 39.96 -2.71
CA GLU A 8 -13.70 38.87 -1.83
C GLU A 8 -12.57 37.92 -1.39
N ASN A 9 -11.58 37.65 -2.25
CA ASN A 9 -10.43 36.83 -1.89
C ASN A 9 -9.52 37.53 -0.87
N ASN A 10 -9.41 38.85 -0.94
CA ASN A 10 -8.63 39.61 0.04
C ASN A 10 -9.38 39.75 1.36
N LEU A 11 -10.71 39.91 1.32
CA LEU A 11 -11.56 39.87 2.50
C LEU A 11 -11.47 38.51 3.22
N ALA A 12 -11.51 37.40 2.47
CA ALA A 12 -11.36 36.06 3.04
C ALA A 12 -9.98 35.87 3.70
N LYS A 13 -8.91 36.39 3.09
CA LYS A 13 -7.56 36.36 3.66
C LYS A 13 -7.45 37.18 4.95
N LEU A 14 -8.05 38.37 4.97
CA LEU A 14 -8.07 39.22 6.15
C LEU A 14 -8.87 38.58 7.30
N ALA A 15 -10.07 38.08 7.01
CA ALA A 15 -10.92 37.40 7.99
C ALA A 15 -10.21 36.18 8.60
N LYS A 16 -9.46 35.41 7.79
CA LYS A 16 -8.65 34.30 8.28
C LYS A 16 -7.51 34.77 9.20
N ALA A 17 -6.78 35.81 8.81
CA ALA A 17 -5.68 36.35 9.61
C ALA A 17 -6.20 36.90 10.96
N GLU A 18 -7.34 37.59 10.97
CA GLU A 18 -7.97 38.10 12.19
C GLU A 18 -8.43 36.95 13.11
N ALA A 19 -9.05 35.91 12.54
CA ALA A 19 -9.46 34.73 13.30
C ALA A 19 -8.25 34.00 13.93
N GLU A 20 -7.12 33.91 13.22
CA GLU A 20 -5.88 33.33 13.74
C GLU A 20 -5.29 34.16 14.89
N VAL A 21 -5.29 35.49 14.78
CA VAL A 21 -4.82 36.38 15.86
C VAL A 21 -5.70 36.26 17.11
N ILE A 22 -7.02 36.24 16.93
CA ILE A 22 -7.98 36.09 18.04
C ILE A 22 -7.83 34.71 18.69
N ALA A 23 -7.73 33.65 17.91
CA ALA A 23 -7.56 32.28 18.44
C ALA A 23 -6.24 32.12 19.21
N ALA A 24 -5.15 32.76 18.75
CA ALA A 24 -3.88 32.78 19.48
C ALA A 24 -3.99 33.55 20.81
N HIS A 25 -4.68 34.70 20.81
CA HIS A 25 -4.88 35.51 22.00
C HIS A 25 -5.65 34.78 23.10
N PHE A 26 -6.70 34.03 22.73
CA PHE A 26 -7.52 33.26 23.67
C PHE A 26 -7.01 31.84 23.94
N GLY A 27 -5.83 31.46 23.42
CA GLY A 27 -5.29 30.11 23.61
C GLY A 27 -6.15 29.00 23.01
N LEU A 28 -7.01 29.33 22.03
CA LEU A 28 -7.92 28.39 21.34
C LEU A 28 -7.25 27.69 20.14
N MET A 29 -5.96 27.92 19.95
CA MET A 29 -5.16 27.16 18.98
C MET A 29 -5.08 25.70 19.45
N LYS A 30 -5.94 24.84 18.90
CA LYS A 30 -5.67 23.40 18.90
C LYS A 30 -4.28 23.20 18.29
N LYS A 31 -3.46 22.30 18.86
CA LYS A 31 -2.31 21.75 18.14
C LYS A 31 -2.81 21.43 16.73
N ARG A 32 -2.10 21.90 15.70
CA ARG A 32 -2.38 21.48 14.34
C ARG A 32 -2.27 19.96 14.32
N ASP A 33 -3.40 19.28 14.45
CA ASP A 33 -3.58 18.04 13.75
C ASP A 33 -3.32 18.38 12.28
N ALA A 34 -2.53 17.55 11.63
CA ALA A 34 -2.00 17.76 10.29
C ALA A 34 -3.10 17.69 9.22
N GLU A 35 -4.16 18.48 9.37
CA GLU A 35 -5.26 18.61 8.44
C GLU A 35 -4.88 19.72 7.45
N ASN A 36 -4.69 19.30 6.19
CA ASN A 36 -4.21 20.06 5.02
C ASN A 36 -2.70 20.12 4.76
N ALA A 37 -1.97 19.04 5.06
CA ALA A 37 -1.06 18.56 4.02
C ALA A 37 -1.93 17.70 3.08
N VAL A 38 -2.13 18.13 1.83
CA VAL A 38 -2.58 17.19 0.79
C VAL A 38 -1.40 16.24 0.60
N THR A 39 -1.30 15.20 1.44
CA THR A 39 -0.48 14.06 1.12
C THR A 39 -1.18 13.39 -0.05
N GLU A 40 -0.62 13.57 -1.24
CA GLU A 40 -1.06 12.85 -2.42
C GLU A 40 -1.04 11.36 -2.07
N TYR A 41 -2.23 10.75 -2.04
CA TYR A 41 -2.37 9.33 -1.71
C TYR A 41 -1.68 8.48 -2.79
N THR A 42 -1.04 7.38 -2.38
CA THR A 42 -0.31 6.54 -3.32
C THR A 42 -1.27 5.58 -4.02
N LYS A 43 -1.50 5.74 -5.32
CA LYS A 43 -2.36 4.84 -6.09
C LYS A 43 -1.74 3.45 -6.28
N ILE A 44 -2.61 2.45 -6.30
CA ILE A 44 -2.24 1.04 -6.57
C ILE A 44 -2.21 0.74 -8.07
N ALA A 45 -3.13 1.33 -8.84
CA ALA A 45 -3.27 1.11 -10.28
C ALA A 45 -2.52 2.15 -11.12
N GLU A 46 -1.19 2.11 -11.04
CA GLU A 46 -0.25 2.94 -11.81
C GLU A 46 0.98 2.10 -12.18
N GLU A 47 1.94 2.72 -12.87
CA GLU A 47 3.22 2.07 -13.18
C GLU A 47 4.08 1.91 -11.91
N THR A 48 4.82 0.81 -11.86
CA THR A 48 5.81 0.59 -10.80
C THR A 48 6.98 1.55 -10.95
N VAL A 49 7.50 2.03 -9.80
CA VAL A 49 8.65 2.96 -9.78
C VAL A 49 9.96 2.30 -9.33
N ALA A 50 9.89 1.17 -8.62
CA ALA A 50 11.09 0.44 -8.18
C ALA A 50 11.61 -0.52 -9.25
N THR A 51 12.94 -0.61 -9.39
CA THR A 51 13.58 -1.62 -10.25
C THR A 51 13.75 -2.97 -9.54
N VAL A 52 13.97 -4.03 -10.32
CA VAL A 52 14.28 -5.37 -9.80
C VAL A 52 15.54 -5.34 -8.93
N GLU A 53 16.57 -4.61 -9.35
CA GLU A 53 17.83 -4.47 -8.62
C GLU A 53 17.61 -3.82 -7.25
N GLN A 54 16.81 -2.74 -7.19
CA GLN A 54 16.45 -2.09 -5.93
C GLN A 54 15.74 -3.03 -4.98
N MET A 55 14.77 -3.80 -5.47
CA MET A 55 14.03 -4.79 -4.69
C MET A 55 14.95 -5.91 -4.17
N ARG A 56 15.87 -6.41 -5.00
CA ARG A 56 16.88 -7.42 -4.63
C ARG A 56 17.84 -6.88 -3.57
N ASN A 57 18.37 -5.69 -3.78
CA ASN A 57 19.35 -5.07 -2.89
C ASN A 57 18.73 -4.76 -1.51
N TYR A 58 17.50 -4.23 -1.50
CA TYR A 58 16.74 -4.06 -0.26
C TYR A 58 16.57 -5.38 0.49
N LEU A 59 16.15 -6.43 -0.21
CA LEU A 59 15.85 -7.71 0.43
C LEU A 59 17.11 -8.37 0.99
N LYS A 60 18.22 -8.37 0.25
CA LYS A 60 19.53 -8.85 0.74
C LYS A 60 19.99 -8.10 1.98
N ALA A 61 19.77 -6.78 2.04
CA ALA A 61 20.14 -5.98 3.20
C ALA A 61 19.28 -6.28 4.44
N LYS A 62 17.98 -6.56 4.26
CA LYS A 62 17.05 -6.87 5.36
C LYS A 62 17.08 -8.33 5.80
N ASN A 63 17.37 -9.23 4.88
CA ASN A 63 17.46 -10.66 5.11
C ASN A 63 18.68 -11.22 4.35
N PRO A 64 19.88 -11.15 4.95
CA PRO A 64 21.11 -11.68 4.34
C PRO A 64 21.06 -13.20 4.10
N ALA A 65 20.17 -13.92 4.78
CA ALA A 65 19.95 -15.36 4.63
C ALA A 65 18.80 -15.70 3.66
N VAL A 66 18.30 -14.73 2.90
CA VAL A 66 17.21 -14.95 1.95
C VAL A 66 17.57 -16.03 0.93
N ALA A 67 16.64 -16.94 0.67
CA ALA A 67 16.84 -18.00 -0.31
C ALA A 67 16.97 -17.41 -1.73
N GLN A 68 17.84 -18.00 -2.55
CA GLN A 68 18.06 -17.55 -3.93
C GLN A 68 16.75 -17.60 -4.75
N SER A 69 15.90 -18.62 -4.54
CA SER A 69 14.60 -18.74 -5.20
C SER A 69 13.68 -17.54 -4.95
N VAL A 70 13.81 -16.86 -3.80
CA VAL A 70 13.05 -15.63 -3.51
C VAL A 70 13.57 -14.46 -4.34
N LEU A 71 14.90 -14.35 -4.53
CA LEU A 71 15.51 -13.32 -5.36
C LEU A 71 15.20 -13.53 -6.85
N ASP A 72 15.09 -14.79 -7.27
CA ASP A 72 14.80 -15.18 -8.65
C ASP A 72 13.35 -14.87 -9.04
N MET A 73 12.41 -14.91 -8.09
CA MET A 73 11.01 -14.59 -8.35
C MET A 73 10.67 -13.09 -8.31
N ILE A 74 11.57 -12.20 -7.86
CA ILE A 74 11.32 -10.75 -7.79
C ILE A 74 10.82 -10.15 -9.13
N PRO A 75 11.42 -10.46 -10.29
CA PRO A 75 10.92 -9.97 -11.58
C PRO A 75 9.45 -10.32 -11.86
N LEU A 76 8.96 -11.42 -11.28
CA LEU A 76 7.57 -11.85 -11.48
C LEU A 76 6.58 -10.83 -10.93
N TYR A 77 6.88 -10.16 -9.81
CA TYR A 77 6.04 -9.08 -9.27
C TYR A 77 5.83 -7.97 -10.29
N LEU A 78 6.90 -7.54 -10.97
CA LEU A 78 6.81 -6.47 -11.96
C LEU A 78 6.05 -6.92 -13.20
N SER A 79 6.33 -8.13 -13.70
CA SER A 79 5.63 -8.65 -14.89
C SER A 79 4.15 -8.93 -14.66
N GLU A 80 3.77 -9.51 -13.51
CA GLU A 80 2.37 -9.79 -13.18
C GLU A 80 1.61 -8.50 -12.85
N GLY A 81 2.27 -7.54 -12.17
CA GLY A 81 1.72 -6.22 -11.93
C GLY A 81 1.46 -5.46 -13.23
N ALA A 82 2.45 -5.37 -14.11
CA ALA A 82 2.32 -4.70 -15.41
C ALA A 82 1.20 -5.31 -16.27
N ALA A 83 1.08 -6.65 -16.28
CA ALA A 83 0.03 -7.33 -17.03
C ALA A 83 -1.39 -6.95 -16.56
N GLU A 84 -1.57 -6.59 -15.29
CA GLU A 84 -2.86 -6.22 -14.72
C GLU A 84 -3.06 -4.70 -14.56
N GLY A 85 -2.04 -3.88 -14.87
CA GLY A 85 -2.06 -2.44 -14.63
C GLY A 85 -1.97 -2.07 -13.15
N ILE A 86 -1.23 -2.86 -12.37
CA ILE A 86 -1.07 -2.73 -10.93
C ILE A 86 0.41 -2.64 -10.57
N ARG A 87 0.72 -1.81 -9.58
CA ARG A 87 2.06 -1.65 -9.04
C ARG A 87 2.59 -2.93 -8.37
N GLY A 88 3.45 -3.66 -9.09
CA GLY A 88 4.13 -4.86 -8.62
C GLY A 88 5.11 -4.60 -7.47
N ASP A 89 5.73 -3.42 -7.43
CA ASP A 89 6.55 -2.94 -6.33
C ASP A 89 5.78 -2.78 -5.02
N ILE A 90 4.52 -2.31 -5.08
CA ILE A 90 3.63 -2.27 -3.90
C ILE A 90 3.31 -3.68 -3.42
N ALA A 91 3.00 -4.61 -4.34
CA ALA A 91 2.77 -6.01 -3.99
C ALA A 91 3.98 -6.63 -3.30
N PHE A 92 5.19 -6.42 -3.83
CA PHE A 92 6.41 -6.89 -3.20
C PHE A 92 6.67 -6.25 -1.82
N ALA A 93 6.47 -4.94 -1.69
CA ALA A 93 6.62 -4.24 -0.40
C ALA A 93 5.64 -4.79 0.65
N GLN A 94 4.41 -5.06 0.24
CA GLN A 94 3.42 -5.75 1.06
C GLN A 94 3.90 -7.17 1.43
N SER A 95 4.45 -7.93 0.49
CA SER A 95 4.96 -9.27 0.78
C SER A 95 6.11 -9.27 1.78
N CYS A 96 7.01 -8.28 1.69
CA CYS A 96 8.04 -8.04 2.70
C CYS A 96 7.45 -7.78 4.09
N LEU A 97 6.35 -7.01 4.17
CA LEU A 97 5.65 -6.79 5.44
C LEU A 97 5.05 -8.08 6.01
N GLU A 98 4.28 -8.80 5.18
CA GLU A 98 3.51 -9.99 5.60
C GLU A 98 4.40 -11.18 5.98
N THR A 99 5.57 -11.31 5.34
CA THR A 99 6.48 -12.45 5.54
C THR A 99 7.68 -12.12 6.43
N GLY A 100 7.80 -10.87 6.88
CA GLY A 100 9.00 -10.40 7.58
C GLY A 100 10.25 -10.50 6.70
N ASN A 101 10.21 -9.90 5.52
CA ASN A 101 11.26 -9.95 4.48
C ASN A 101 11.61 -11.38 4.08
N PHE A 102 10.59 -12.20 3.82
CA PHE A 102 10.72 -13.61 3.42
C PHE A 102 11.49 -14.48 4.44
N ALA A 103 11.52 -14.07 5.71
CA ALA A 103 12.05 -14.90 6.79
C ALA A 103 10.98 -15.86 7.36
N PHE A 104 9.69 -15.54 7.19
CA PHE A 104 8.53 -16.31 7.65
C PHE A 104 8.52 -16.66 9.14
N LYS A 105 9.32 -15.98 9.96
CA LYS A 105 9.42 -16.25 11.40
C LYS A 105 8.09 -15.97 12.09
N GLY A 106 7.44 -17.02 12.58
CA GLY A 106 6.12 -16.93 13.22
C GLY A 106 4.97 -16.63 12.24
N SER A 107 5.21 -16.79 10.93
CA SER A 107 4.17 -16.61 9.91
C SER A 107 3.23 -17.82 9.87
N ALA A 108 1.99 -17.57 9.45
CA ALA A 108 0.98 -18.59 9.20
C ALA A 108 1.16 -19.33 7.86
N VAL A 109 2.15 -18.89 7.07
CA VAL A 109 2.52 -19.46 5.78
C VAL A 109 4.02 -19.70 5.71
N THR A 110 4.42 -20.67 4.89
CA THR A 110 5.81 -20.99 4.60
C THR A 110 6.17 -20.70 3.14
N LEU A 111 7.46 -20.67 2.82
CA LEU A 111 7.97 -20.34 1.49
C LEU A 111 7.40 -21.27 0.40
N ASP A 112 7.29 -22.57 0.67
CA ASP A 112 6.77 -23.59 -0.24
C ASP A 112 5.28 -23.44 -0.56
N GLN A 113 4.52 -22.68 0.24
CA GLN A 113 3.12 -22.39 -0.06
C GLN A 113 2.95 -21.34 -1.16
N ASN A 114 4.01 -20.63 -1.55
CA ASN A 114 3.95 -19.52 -2.51
C ASN A 114 2.90 -18.47 -2.14
N ASN A 115 2.58 -18.29 -0.86
CA ASN A 115 1.60 -17.32 -0.38
C ASN A 115 2.34 -16.19 0.33
N PHE A 116 2.67 -15.15 -0.41
CA PHE A 116 3.53 -14.08 0.10
C PHE A 116 2.76 -12.92 0.71
N CYS A 117 1.43 -12.97 0.73
CA CYS A 117 0.57 -11.91 1.25
C CYS A 117 -0.39 -12.38 2.35
N GLY A 118 -0.16 -13.57 2.93
CA GLY A 118 -1.00 -14.12 4.00
C GLY A 118 -2.44 -14.43 3.56
N MET A 119 -2.67 -14.68 2.26
CA MET A 119 -4.01 -14.87 1.73
C MET A 119 -4.72 -16.06 2.38
N GLY A 120 -5.96 -15.84 2.84
CA GLY A 120 -6.76 -16.88 3.51
C GLY A 120 -6.47 -17.05 5.01
N VAL A 121 -5.50 -16.32 5.57
CA VAL A 121 -5.25 -16.31 7.02
C VAL A 121 -6.24 -15.35 7.69
N THR A 122 -7.35 -15.87 8.22
CA THR A 122 -8.39 -15.04 8.86
C THR A 122 -8.37 -15.06 10.40
N ARG A 123 -7.59 -15.97 11.02
CA ARG A 123 -7.34 -16.00 12.46
C ARG A 123 -6.00 -16.65 12.77
N ARG A 124 -5.42 -16.31 13.93
CA ARG A 124 -4.16 -16.90 14.42
C ARG A 124 -4.29 -18.43 14.48
N GLY A 125 -3.27 -19.14 13.99
CA GLY A 125 -3.21 -20.61 13.99
C GLY A 125 -3.84 -21.29 12.78
N MET A 126 -4.48 -20.57 11.86
CA MET A 126 -4.89 -21.14 10.58
C MET A 126 -3.77 -21.04 9.54
N LYS A 127 -3.62 -22.09 8.75
CA LYS A 127 -2.76 -22.06 7.56
C LYS A 127 -3.40 -21.21 6.47
N GLY A 128 -2.59 -20.41 5.79
CA GLY A 128 -3.03 -19.68 4.59
C GLY A 128 -3.21 -20.62 3.38
N ASN A 129 -3.70 -20.05 2.28
CA ASN A 129 -3.77 -20.72 0.99
C ASN A 129 -2.39 -21.15 0.50
N SER A 130 -2.35 -22.11 -0.43
CA SER A 130 -1.14 -22.52 -1.15
C SER A 130 -1.33 -22.41 -2.65
N PHE A 131 -0.27 -22.03 -3.36
CA PHE A 131 -0.25 -21.89 -4.82
C PHE A 131 0.85 -22.76 -5.42
N GLY A 132 0.59 -23.34 -6.59
CA GLY A 132 1.47 -24.35 -7.19
C GLY A 132 2.88 -23.85 -7.58
N MET A 133 3.04 -22.54 -7.78
CA MET A 133 4.33 -21.92 -8.09
C MET A 133 4.34 -20.44 -7.68
N PRO A 134 5.52 -19.82 -7.49
CA PRO A 134 5.64 -18.42 -7.08
C PRO A 134 4.82 -17.44 -7.93
N GLN A 135 4.82 -17.63 -9.25
CA GLN A 135 4.07 -16.80 -10.19
C GLN A 135 2.57 -16.77 -9.87
N LEU A 136 1.97 -17.91 -9.52
CA LEU A 136 0.53 -18.01 -9.24
C LEU A 136 0.17 -17.33 -7.91
N GLY A 137 1.04 -17.43 -6.91
CA GLY A 137 0.86 -16.71 -5.65
C GLY A 137 0.94 -15.21 -5.80
N ILE A 138 1.94 -14.74 -6.55
CA ILE A 138 2.11 -13.32 -6.89
C ILE A 138 0.91 -12.84 -7.71
N ARG A 139 0.47 -13.61 -8.72
CA ARG A 139 -0.73 -13.31 -9.51
C ARG A 139 -1.96 -13.16 -8.63
N ALA A 140 -2.20 -14.09 -7.70
CA ALA A 140 -3.33 -14.00 -6.79
C ALA A 140 -3.30 -12.70 -5.98
N GLN A 141 -2.14 -12.32 -5.45
CA GLN A 141 -1.96 -11.06 -4.73
C GLN A 141 -2.25 -9.84 -5.62
N ILE A 142 -1.70 -9.81 -6.83
CA ILE A 142 -1.93 -8.72 -7.80
C ILE A 142 -3.42 -8.60 -8.16
N GLN A 143 -4.10 -9.71 -8.40
CA GLN A 143 -5.54 -9.74 -8.67
C GLN A 143 -6.34 -9.19 -7.49
N HIS A 144 -5.95 -9.51 -6.25
CA HIS A 144 -6.60 -8.99 -5.05
C HIS A 144 -6.38 -7.47 -4.91
N LEU A 145 -5.17 -6.98 -5.18
CA LEU A 145 -4.86 -5.55 -5.22
C LEU A 145 -5.64 -4.83 -6.33
N LYS A 146 -5.77 -5.43 -7.51
CA LYS A 146 -6.63 -4.91 -8.59
C LYS A 146 -8.08 -4.81 -8.18
N ALA A 147 -8.58 -5.84 -7.48
CA ALA A 147 -9.94 -5.84 -6.97
C ALA A 147 -10.17 -4.68 -5.99
N TYR A 148 -9.21 -4.40 -5.11
CA TYR A 148 -9.26 -3.20 -4.26
C TYR A 148 -9.18 -1.91 -5.06
N ALA A 149 -8.29 -1.86 -6.06
CA ALA A 149 -7.93 -0.62 -6.73
C ALA A 149 -9.02 -0.07 -7.66
N ASN A 150 -9.70 -0.94 -8.43
CA ASN A 150 -10.65 -0.50 -9.46
C ASN A 150 -11.66 -1.59 -9.85
N GLY A 151 -12.48 -1.32 -10.87
CA GLY A 151 -13.49 -2.24 -11.43
C GLY A 151 -13.09 -2.96 -12.72
N GLU A 152 -11.87 -2.74 -13.23
CA GLU A 152 -11.45 -3.27 -14.53
C GLU A 152 -11.35 -4.80 -14.54
N PRO A 153 -11.70 -5.47 -15.65
CA PRO A 153 -11.58 -6.92 -15.76
C PRO A 153 -10.13 -7.37 -15.59
N LEU A 154 -9.95 -8.61 -15.13
CA LEU A 154 -8.62 -9.24 -15.13
C LEU A 154 -8.18 -9.54 -16.55
N VAL A 155 -6.89 -9.38 -16.80
CA VAL A 155 -6.28 -9.78 -18.08
C VAL A 155 -5.97 -11.27 -18.06
N ASN A 156 -5.47 -11.79 -16.94
CA ASN A 156 -5.18 -13.20 -16.76
C ASN A 156 -6.34 -13.97 -16.10
N PRO A 157 -6.40 -15.31 -16.27
CA PRO A 157 -7.36 -16.15 -15.55
C PRO A 157 -7.31 -15.94 -14.03
N VAL A 158 -8.47 -16.01 -13.37
CA VAL A 158 -8.54 -15.79 -11.92
C VAL A 158 -7.82 -16.91 -11.17
N ILE A 159 -6.87 -16.53 -10.31
CA ILE A 159 -6.14 -17.41 -9.40
C ILE A 159 -6.49 -17.08 -7.95
N ASP A 160 -6.78 -15.81 -7.65
CA ASP A 160 -7.23 -15.37 -6.33
C ASP A 160 -8.60 -16.02 -5.98
N PRO A 161 -8.64 -16.98 -5.03
CA PRO A 161 -9.88 -17.65 -4.65
C PRO A 161 -10.83 -16.73 -3.87
N ARG A 162 -10.34 -15.56 -3.44
CA ARG A 162 -11.09 -14.57 -2.66
C ARG A 162 -11.56 -13.39 -3.50
N PHE A 163 -11.20 -13.35 -4.79
CA PHE A 163 -11.46 -12.23 -5.68
C PHE A 163 -12.94 -11.81 -5.68
N ARG A 164 -13.84 -12.79 -5.72
CA ARG A 164 -15.30 -12.59 -5.71
C ARG A 164 -15.85 -11.93 -4.43
N TYR A 165 -15.09 -11.91 -3.35
CA TYR A 165 -15.53 -11.35 -2.07
C TYR A 165 -15.12 -9.89 -1.88
N VAL A 166 -14.25 -9.36 -2.74
CA VAL A 166 -13.80 -7.97 -2.65
C VAL A 166 -14.86 -7.06 -3.25
N SER A 167 -15.26 -6.03 -2.51
CA SER A 167 -16.01 -4.93 -3.09
C SER A 167 -15.07 -4.15 -4.02
N ARG A 168 -15.27 -4.30 -5.33
CA ARG A 168 -14.39 -3.72 -6.35
C ARG A 168 -14.22 -2.20 -6.19
N GLY A 169 -12.98 -1.71 -6.32
CA GLY A 169 -12.67 -0.27 -6.25
C GLY A 169 -12.81 0.37 -4.86
N CYS A 170 -12.87 -0.42 -3.78
CA CYS A 170 -13.06 0.14 -2.44
C CYS A 170 -11.78 0.70 -1.79
N ALA A 171 -10.60 0.44 -2.35
CA ALA A 171 -9.32 0.94 -1.84
C ALA A 171 -8.34 1.25 -2.99
N PRO A 172 -8.56 2.34 -3.77
CA PRO A 172 -7.66 2.77 -4.84
C PRO A 172 -6.24 3.16 -4.39
N TYR A 173 -6.07 3.48 -3.10
CA TYR A 173 -4.81 3.96 -2.54
C TYR A 173 -4.22 2.97 -1.53
N VAL A 174 -2.88 2.90 -1.45
CA VAL A 174 -2.16 2.00 -0.53
C VAL A 174 -2.54 2.25 0.92
N GLU A 175 -2.69 3.53 1.29
CA GLU A 175 -3.11 3.99 2.60
C GLU A 175 -4.45 3.37 3.01
N TRP A 176 -5.37 3.20 2.05
CA TRP A 176 -6.71 2.65 2.24
C TRP A 176 -6.76 1.12 2.22
N LEU A 177 -5.61 0.43 2.06
CA LEU A 177 -5.52 -0.98 2.38
C LEU A 177 -5.64 -1.23 3.89
N GLY A 178 -5.40 -0.22 4.72
CA GLY A 178 -5.78 -0.25 6.13
C GLY A 178 -7.26 0.09 6.30
N ILE A 179 -8.02 -0.81 6.92
CA ILE A 179 -9.47 -0.64 7.13
C ILE A 179 -9.78 0.62 7.95
N GLN A 180 -8.91 0.96 8.91
CA GLN A 180 -9.11 2.12 9.78
C GLN A 180 -8.89 3.45 9.03
N GLU A 181 -8.02 3.43 8.02
CA GLU A 181 -7.68 4.59 7.21
C GLU A 181 -8.56 4.74 5.96
N ASN A 182 -9.37 3.72 5.64
CA ASN A 182 -10.25 3.74 4.49
C ASN A 182 -11.64 4.31 4.85
N PRO A 183 -12.10 5.39 4.18
CA PRO A 183 -13.44 5.96 4.40
C PRO A 183 -14.60 4.98 4.20
N GLN A 184 -14.41 3.90 3.44
CA GLN A 184 -15.42 2.87 3.19
C GLN A 184 -15.40 1.75 4.25
N GLY A 185 -14.49 1.79 5.22
CA GLY A 185 -14.33 0.73 6.23
C GLY A 185 -13.95 -0.62 5.62
N ARG A 186 -13.28 -0.62 4.47
CA ARG A 186 -12.82 -1.80 3.74
C ARG A 186 -11.31 -1.74 3.54
N GLY A 187 -10.68 -2.87 3.28
CA GLY A 187 -9.24 -2.91 3.11
C GLY A 187 -8.71 -4.31 3.36
N TRP A 188 -7.40 -4.44 3.23
CA TRP A 188 -6.68 -5.68 3.43
C TRP A 188 -6.57 -6.07 4.90
N ALA A 189 -6.24 -5.11 5.76
CA ALA A 189 -5.92 -5.38 7.16
C ALA A 189 -6.66 -4.45 8.12
N ASN A 190 -7.04 -4.99 9.28
CA ASN A 190 -7.74 -4.26 10.34
C ASN A 190 -6.80 -3.44 11.25
N GLY A 191 -5.49 -3.65 11.15
CA GLY A 191 -4.51 -2.97 11.99
C GLY A 191 -4.24 -1.53 11.53
N ALA A 192 -4.16 -0.61 12.48
CA ALA A 192 -3.82 0.80 12.23
C ALA A 192 -2.48 0.94 11.47
N GLY A 193 -2.45 1.90 10.55
CA GLY A 193 -1.28 2.31 9.79
C GLY A 193 -0.76 1.25 8.83
N TYR A 194 -1.62 0.34 8.36
CA TYR A 194 -1.21 -0.75 7.47
C TYR A 194 -0.56 -0.24 6.18
N GLY A 195 -1.27 0.63 5.45
CA GLY A 195 -0.74 1.23 4.22
C GLY A 195 0.55 2.02 4.45
N LYS A 196 0.64 2.76 5.56
CA LYS A 196 1.86 3.50 5.94
C LYS A 196 3.08 2.56 6.10
N LYS A 197 2.90 1.35 6.62
CA LYS A 197 3.98 0.36 6.75
C LYS A 197 4.44 -0.15 5.39
N ILE A 198 3.51 -0.40 4.47
CA ILE A 198 3.84 -0.77 3.08
C ILE A 198 4.64 0.35 2.42
N LEU A 199 4.19 1.60 2.53
CA LEU A 199 4.89 2.76 1.95
C LEU A 199 6.28 2.98 2.57
N ALA A 200 6.46 2.74 3.86
CA ALA A 200 7.78 2.82 4.48
C ALA A 200 8.78 1.80 3.89
N ILE A 201 8.30 0.57 3.60
CA ILE A 201 9.10 -0.45 2.92
C ILE A 201 9.38 -0.04 1.47
N LEU A 202 8.35 0.39 0.73
CA LEU A 202 8.49 0.86 -0.64
C LEU A 202 9.51 2.01 -0.75
N ASN A 203 9.44 3.00 0.13
CA ASN A 203 10.39 4.12 0.17
C ASN A 203 11.83 3.64 0.47
N SER A 204 11.97 2.62 1.30
CA SER A 204 13.29 2.01 1.56
C SER A 204 13.82 1.28 0.33
N ILE A 205 12.95 0.61 -0.44
CA ILE A 205 13.30 -0.04 -1.70
C ILE A 205 13.76 1.01 -2.71
N THR A 206 12.96 2.05 -2.97
CA THR A 206 13.26 3.07 -3.98
C THR A 206 14.46 3.95 -3.64
N SER A 207 14.79 4.08 -2.35
CA SER A 207 16.01 4.76 -1.88
C SER A 207 17.25 3.86 -1.94
N THR A 208 17.11 2.57 -2.21
CA THR A 208 18.23 1.65 -2.38
C THR A 208 18.88 1.92 -3.74
N LYS A 209 20.22 1.93 -3.79
CA LYS A 209 20.94 2.04 -5.06
C LYS A 209 20.69 0.76 -5.88
N ALA A 210 20.30 0.95 -7.14
CA ALA A 210 20.22 -0.15 -8.12
C ALA A 210 21.61 -0.77 -8.31
#